data_AF-A0A2K9JVJ1-F1
#
_entry.id   AF-A0A2K9JVJ1-F1
#
_cell.length_a   1.000
_cell.length_b   1.000
_cell.length_c   1.000
_cell.angle_alpha   90.00
_cell.angle_beta   90.00
_cell.angle_gamma   90.00
#
_symmetry.space_group_name_H-M   'P 1'
#
loop_
_entity.id
_entity.type
_entity.pdbx_description
1 polymer ?
#
loop_
_entity_poly.entity_id
_entity_poly.type
_entity_poly.pdbx_seq_one_letter_code
_entity_poly.pdbx_strand_id
1 'polypeptide(L)'
;MSKTRAELIYSIQQFLLIRGVMVDDTIIENHNFIREGSLDSFEILTLIMQLESELCIPIPIELLLEQGNTEIGKLVDSLVKLVNDRDKS
;
A
#
# COMPACT_ATOMS: atom_id res chain seq x y z
N MET A 1 -7.05 5.11 14.94
CA MET A 1 -8.04 5.73 14.02
C MET A 1 -8.06 4.88 12.76
N SER A 2 -9.24 4.53 12.24
CA SER A 2 -9.32 3.84 10.95
C SER A 2 -8.98 4.85 9.84
N LYS A 3 -7.97 4.55 9.03
CA LYS A 3 -7.61 5.38 7.87
C LYS A 3 -8.59 5.15 6.75
N THR A 4 -9.01 6.24 6.11
CA THR A 4 -9.77 6.20 4.87
C THR A 4 -8.90 5.70 3.72
N ARG A 5 -9.54 5.16 2.67
CA ARG A 5 -8.89 4.76 1.42
C ARG A 5 -7.98 5.86 0.86
N ALA A 6 -8.47 7.10 0.85
CA ALA A 6 -7.74 8.26 0.33
C ALA A 6 -6.46 8.55 1.14
N GLU A 7 -6.51 8.43 2.48
CA GLU A 7 -5.34 8.62 3.33
C GLU A 7 -4.27 7.54 3.12
N LEU A 8 -4.68 6.32 2.80
CA LEU A 8 -3.76 5.22 2.45
C LEU A 8 -3.11 5.44 1.08
N ILE A 9 -3.87 5.84 0.06
CA ILE A 9 -3.32 6.21 -1.25
C ILE A 9 -2.29 7.33 -1.09
N TYR A 10 -2.65 8.38 -0.34
CA TYR A 10 -1.75 9.49 -0.07
C TYR A 10 -0.47 9.03 0.64
N SER A 11 -0.59 8.16 1.65
CA SER A 11 0.57 7.61 2.36
C SER A 11 1.53 6.86 1.43
N ILE A 12 0.99 5.97 0.59
CA ILE A 12 1.79 5.22 -0.39
C ILE A 12 2.42 6.16 -1.42
N GLN A 13 1.70 7.19 -1.86
CA GLN A 13 2.24 8.18 -2.78
C GLN A 13 3.38 8.99 -2.15
N GLN A 14 3.27 9.39 -0.89
CA GLN A 14 4.36 10.05 -0.18
C GLN A 14 5.57 9.12 0.00
N PHE A 15 5.32 7.84 0.28
CA PHE A 15 6.37 6.82 0.36
C PHE A 15 7.17 6.70 -0.94
N LEU A 16 6.49 6.72 -2.08
CA LEU A 16 7.07 6.71 -3.42
C LEU A 16 7.85 8.00 -3.70
N LEU A 17 7.25 9.15 -3.39
CA LEU A 17 7.86 10.47 -3.61
C LEU A 17 9.19 10.62 -2.86
N ILE A 18 9.26 10.18 -1.59
CA ILE A 18 10.49 10.22 -0.78
C ILE A 18 11.62 9.38 -1.40
N ARG A 19 11.28 8.36 -2.20
CA ARG A 19 12.23 7.51 -2.96
C ARG A 19 12.51 8.02 -4.37
N GLY A 20 11.97 9.19 -4.74
CA GLY A 20 12.14 9.78 -6.06
C GLY A 20 11.22 9.20 -7.13
N VAL A 21 10.23 8.39 -6.75
CA VAL A 21 9.21 7.86 -7.67
C VAL A 21 8.03 8.84 -7.69
N MET A 22 7.92 9.61 -8.76
CA MET A 22 6.75 10.46 -9.00
C MET A 22 5.71 9.70 -9.82
N VAL A 23 4.50 9.61 -9.27
CA VAL A 23 3.34 9.02 -9.96
C VAL A 23 2.24 10.06 -9.98
N ASP A 24 1.66 10.28 -11.16
CA ASP A 24 0.59 11.25 -11.35
C ASP A 24 -0.69 10.80 -10.61
N ASP A 25 -1.38 11.76 -9.98
CA ASP A 25 -2.61 11.52 -9.22
C ASP A 25 -3.70 10.83 -10.05
N THR A 26 -3.73 11.06 -11.37
CA THR A 26 -4.72 10.47 -12.27
C THR A 26 -4.50 8.98 -12.55
N ILE A 27 -3.29 8.47 -12.29
CA ILE A 27 -2.92 7.07 -12.54
C ILE A 27 -2.46 6.33 -11.30
N ILE A 28 -2.31 7.00 -10.15
CA ILE A 28 -1.76 6.41 -8.92
C ILE A 28 -2.41 5.08 -8.55
N GLU A 29 -3.74 4.98 -8.67
CA GLU A 29 -4.47 3.75 -8.31
C GLU A 29 -4.10 2.56 -9.20
N ASN A 30 -3.71 2.81 -10.45
CA ASN A 30 -3.33 1.79 -11.43
C ASN A 30 -1.82 1.56 -11.48
N HIS A 31 -1.03 2.30 -10.70
CA HIS A 31 0.42 2.19 -10.69
C HIS A 31 0.85 0.84 -10.12
N ASN A 32 1.57 0.07 -10.92
CA ASN A 32 2.07 -1.24 -10.51
C ASN A 32 3.54 -1.15 -10.08
N PHE A 33 3.78 -1.01 -8.78
CA PHE A 33 5.12 -0.69 -8.27
C PHE A 33 6.18 -1.78 -8.48
N ILE A 34 5.77 -3.03 -8.75
CA ILE A 34 6.68 -4.13 -9.11
C ILE A 34 6.96 -4.13 -10.62
N ARG A 35 5.91 -4.08 -11.44
CA ARG A 35 6.04 -4.15 -12.90
C ARG A 35 6.79 -2.94 -13.46
N GLU A 36 6.54 -1.77 -12.90
CA GLU A 36 7.22 -0.52 -13.26
C GLU A 36 8.64 -0.43 -12.67
N GLY A 37 9.07 -1.43 -11.88
CA GLY A 37 10.38 -1.42 -11.21
C GLY A 37 10.55 -0.25 -10.23
N SER A 38 9.44 0.28 -9.71
CA SER A 38 9.44 1.43 -8.81
C SER A 38 9.89 1.08 -7.41
N LEU A 39 9.63 -0.16 -6.97
CA LEU A 39 10.02 -0.66 -5.67
C LEU A 39 10.75 -2.01 -5.81
N ASP A 40 11.93 -2.10 -5.20
CA ASP A 40 12.62 -3.36 -5.01
C ASP A 40 12.11 -4.14 -3.77
N SER A 41 12.69 -5.30 -3.50
CA SER A 41 12.27 -6.15 -2.37
C SER A 41 12.50 -5.49 -1.00
N PHE A 42 13.53 -4.66 -0.85
CA PHE A 42 13.78 -3.93 0.38
C PHE A 42 12.77 -2.80 0.56
N GLU A 43 12.48 -2.07 -0.52
CA GLU A 43 11.52 -0.98 -0.47
C GLU A 43 10.11 -1.51 -0.21
N ILE A 44 9.71 -2.62 -0.82
CA ILE A 44 8.44 -3.31 -0.52
C ILE A 44 8.35 -3.67 0.97
N LEU A 45 9.41 -4.23 1.58
CA LEU A 45 9.43 -4.51 3.01
C LEU A 45 9.26 -3.25 3.86
N THR A 46 9.95 -2.17 3.51
CA THR A 46 9.80 -0.90 4.24
C THR A 46 8.43 -0.24 4.07
N LEU A 47 7.76 -0.46 2.93
CA LEU A 47 6.38 -0.04 2.70
C LEU A 47 5.44 -0.77 3.66
N ILE A 48 5.59 -2.10 3.78
CA ILE A 48 4.82 -2.91 4.74
C ILE A 48 5.00 -2.38 6.14
N MET A 49 6.25 -2.22 6.60
CA MET A 49 6.55 -1.76 7.95
C MET A 49 5.92 -0.39 8.26
N GLN A 50 5.94 0.53 7.28
CA GLN A 50 5.27 1.82 7.44
C GLN A 50 3.75 1.65 7.56
N LEU A 51 3.13 0.87 6.68
CA LEU A 51 1.68 0.64 6.69
C LEU A 51 1.23 -0.07 7.99
N GLU A 52 2.01 -1.04 8.48
CA GLU A 52 1.78 -1.69 9.77
C GLU A 52 1.83 -0.70 10.92
N SER A 53 2.82 0.21 10.91
CA SER A 53 2.94 1.26 11.90
C SER A 53 1.76 2.24 11.84
N GLU A 54 1.29 2.60 10.64
CA GLU A 54 0.18 3.53 10.45
C GLU A 54 -1.18 2.94 10.80
N LEU A 55 -1.39 1.66 10.51
CA LEU A 55 -2.65 0.95 10.75
C LEU A 55 -2.69 0.25 12.10
N CYS A 56 -1.55 0.12 12.78
CA CYS A 56 -1.41 -0.62 14.05
C CYS A 56 -1.94 -2.06 13.94
N ILE A 57 -1.69 -2.71 12.81
CA ILE A 57 -1.99 -4.12 12.53
C ILE A 57 -0.80 -4.76 11.81
N PRO A 58 -0.56 -6.07 12.02
CA PRO A 58 0.34 -6.82 11.16
C PRO A 58 -0.27 -6.95 9.76
N ILE A 59 0.55 -6.78 8.72
CA ILE A 59 0.16 -6.94 7.32
C ILE A 59 0.91 -8.17 6.77
N PRO A 60 0.20 -9.26 6.42
CA PRO A 60 0.83 -10.44 5.83
C PRO A 60 1.57 -10.07 4.55
N ILE A 61 2.81 -10.53 4.38
CA ILE A 61 3.58 -10.26 3.16
C ILE A 61 2.93 -10.89 1.93
N GLU A 62 2.18 -11.98 2.15
CA GLU A 62 1.37 -12.67 1.14
C GLU A 62 0.34 -11.72 0.53
N LEU A 63 -0.17 -10.74 1.28
CA LEU A 63 -1.13 -9.75 0.79
C LEU A 63 -0.54 -8.94 -0.38
N LEU A 64 0.78 -8.73 -0.44
CA LEU A 64 1.44 -8.08 -1.60
C LEU A 64 1.74 -9.04 -2.75
N LEU A 65 1.83 -10.34 -2.45
CA LEU A 65 2.06 -11.40 -3.43
C LEU A 65 0.76 -11.90 -4.06
N GLU A 66 -0.39 -11.58 -3.45
CA GLU A 66 -1.71 -11.82 -4.03
C GLU A 66 -1.85 -11.12 -5.38
N GLN A 67 -2.43 -11.85 -6.33
CA GLN A 67 -2.57 -11.42 -7.71
C GLN A 67 -3.32 -10.08 -7.79
N GLY A 68 -2.61 -9.00 -8.14
CA GLY A 68 -3.17 -7.67 -8.32
C GLY A 68 -2.85 -6.66 -7.22
N ASN A 69 -2.45 -7.08 -6.01
CA ASN A 69 -2.07 -6.14 -4.94
C ASN A 69 -0.71 -5.46 -5.16
N THR A 70 -0.10 -5.68 -6.33
CA THR A 70 1.02 -4.89 -6.86
C THR A 70 0.57 -3.57 -7.48
N GLU A 71 -0.73 -3.40 -7.75
CA GLU A 71 -1.34 -2.11 -8.06
C GLU A 71 -1.77 -1.41 -6.76
N ILE A 72 -1.45 -0.11 -6.63
CA ILE A 72 -1.69 0.65 -5.40
C ILE A 72 -3.18 0.64 -5.00
N GLY A 73 -4.10 0.85 -5.94
CA GLY A 73 -5.53 0.87 -5.65
C GLY A 73 -6.03 -0.45 -5.06
N LYS A 74 -5.58 -1.58 -5.60
CA LYS A 74 -5.92 -2.92 -5.12
C LYS A 74 -5.30 -3.23 -3.77
N LEU A 75 -4.04 -2.84 -3.55
CA LEU A 75 -3.39 -2.94 -2.24
C LEU A 75 -4.21 -2.20 -1.18
N VAL A 76 -4.60 -0.96 -1.47
CA VAL A 76 -5.38 -0.15 -0.53
C VAL A 76 -6.75 -0.79 -0.26
N ASP A 77 -7.44 -1.29 -1.27
CA ASP A 77 -8.72 -1.99 -1.07
C ASP A 77 -8.59 -3.21 -0.16
N SER A 78 -7.49 -3.96 -0.32
CA SER A 78 -7.15 -5.11 0.53
C SER A 78 -6.84 -4.69 1.97
N LEU A 79 -6.10 -3.59 2.17
CA LEU A 79 -5.81 -3.04 3.50
C LEU A 79 -7.07 -2.54 4.22
N VAL A 80 -7.98 -1.86 3.51
CA VAL A 80 -9.25 -1.40 4.07
C VAL A 80 -10.10 -2.59 4.51
N LYS A 81 -10.15 -3.67 3.71
CA LYS A 81 -10.84 -4.92 4.10
C LYS A 81 -10.19 -5.53 5.34
N LEU A 82 -8.86 -5.63 5.38
CA LEU A 82 -8.13 -6.20 6.51
C LEU A 82 -8.41 -5.46 7.82
N VAL A 83 -8.39 -4.11 7.80
CA VAL A 83 -8.73 -3.28 8.96
C VAL A 83 -10.17 -3.53 9.42
N ASN A 84 -11.12 -3.55 8.48
CA ASN A 84 -12.54 -3.75 8.79
C ASN A 84 -12.83 -5.14 9.34
N ASP A 85 -12.10 -6.17 8.94
CA ASP A 85 -12.29 -7.54 9.42
C ASP A 85 -11.71 -7.75 10.83
N ARG A 86 -10.64 -7.01 11.18
CA ARG A 86 -10.16 -6.93 12.58
C ARG A 86 -11.22 -6.34 13.50
N ASP A 87 -11.84 -5.23 13.11
CA ASP A 87 -12.79 -4.51 13.98
C ASP A 87 -14.10 -5.29 14.22
N LYS A 88 -14.35 -6.37 13.46
CA LYS A 88 -15.49 -7.29 13.64
C LYS A 88 -15.19 -8.45 14.60
N SER A 89 -13.93 -8.68 14.97
CA SER A 89 -13.48 -9.75 15.87
C SER A 89 -13.33 -9.27 17.31
#